data_AF-A0A5B8N059-F1
#
_entry.id   AF-A0A5B8N059-F1
#
_cell.length_a   1.000
_cell.length_b   1.000
_cell.length_c   1.000
_cell.angle_alpha   90.00
_cell.angle_beta   90.00
_cell.angle_gamma   90.00
#
_symmetry.space_group_name_H-M   'P 1'
#
loop_
_entity.id
_entity.type
_entity.pdbx_description
1 polymer ?
#
loop_
_entity_poly.entity_id
_entity_poly.type
_entity_poly.pdbx_seq_one_letter_code
_entity_poly.pdbx_strand_id
1 'polypeptide(L)'
;MAPSSFVTPTLTGLQRTGRRGSVWERFTREGALESASVSRSEAAELNNRAKWLEQRLADSEEQLREAVEEIVEMRKRERMLDEAISEAEEASRTERAKLQIAARDAQIKSEILEKEKNMLIDKLQGEKYGATELVQESNKLGEENEKLCEENKKLCEENEKLCAENSKFTERENSLEASLKAKENELLKEKSLNVELEKKCNMLEGQLSASFREYKFDVQNLKAKEKELKSIKAKLQSYEEAIELKEADIDAREKFCDTVLQENQGLRKDKELLQKKIQAAEATTKAAAAPPAKKKPKAKDPVAADSTAPETTEKEGDDSPAYTREAIMRMTVSDLKKALSSAGLEVPSKGRKAELQELALGSLLSKGEEEPGTADAGADEPESAPKESESSSLTEAKISGMKVAELRKELAALGLDASGIKSVLQKRLKSAISQDKGKAKAASGKGKRKSPPSPQASPSKKSRRTTRRGKGYILDRLN
;
A
#
# COMPACT_ATOMS: atom_id res chain seq x y z
N MET A 1 40.66 -68.63 34.89
CA MET A 1 41.48 -69.83 35.10
C MET A 1 42.54 -69.48 36.14
N ALA A 2 42.49 -70.14 37.29
CA ALA A 2 43.37 -69.86 38.43
C ALA A 2 44.78 -70.50 38.22
N PRO A 3 45.87 -69.88 38.69
CA PRO A 3 47.18 -70.51 38.68
C PRO A 3 47.36 -71.42 39.91
N SER A 4 47.61 -72.69 39.64
CA SER A 4 48.00 -73.70 40.62
C SER A 4 49.46 -73.50 41.03
N SER A 5 49.69 -73.31 42.33
CA SER A 5 50.99 -73.18 42.98
C SER A 5 51.67 -74.54 43.11
N PHE A 6 52.84 -74.70 42.49
CA PHE A 6 53.75 -75.83 42.71
C PHE A 6 54.41 -75.70 44.10
N VAL A 7 54.21 -76.69 44.96
CA VAL A 7 54.94 -76.88 46.22
C VAL A 7 56.05 -77.90 45.96
N THR A 8 57.31 -77.49 46.06
CA THR A 8 58.46 -78.41 46.14
C THR A 8 58.73 -78.74 47.61
N PRO A 9 58.83 -80.01 48.02
CA PRO A 9 59.37 -80.36 49.32
C PRO A 9 60.89 -80.50 49.25
N THR A 10 61.57 -79.61 49.96
CA THR A 10 62.98 -79.70 50.30
C THR A 10 63.19 -80.64 51.48
N LEU A 11 64.24 -81.44 51.32
CA LEU A 11 65.26 -81.77 52.31
C LEU A 11 65.03 -82.90 53.35
N THR A 12 66.12 -83.67 53.43
CA THR A 12 66.77 -84.21 54.63
C THR A 12 66.15 -85.36 55.37
N GLY A 13 66.92 -86.44 55.38
CA GLY A 13 67.09 -87.27 56.56
C GLY A 13 66.80 -88.72 56.29
N LEU A 14 67.82 -89.49 55.90
CA LEU A 14 67.95 -90.81 56.49
C LEU A 14 69.41 -91.21 56.63
N GLN A 15 69.70 -91.57 57.87
CA GLN A 15 71.00 -91.72 58.47
C GLN A 15 71.69 -92.99 57.98
N ARG A 16 73.00 -92.86 57.76
CA ARG A 16 73.95 -93.99 57.78
C ARG A 16 73.94 -94.60 59.19
N THR A 17 73.39 -95.79 59.32
CA THR A 17 73.82 -96.80 60.29
C THR A 17 74.39 -97.94 59.42
N GLY A 18 75.56 -98.50 59.65
CA GLY A 18 76.27 -98.72 60.88
C GLY A 18 76.58 -100.21 60.93
N ARG A 19 77.88 -100.54 60.82
CA ARG A 19 78.54 -101.69 61.45
C ARG A 19 77.83 -103.04 61.39
N ARG A 20 78.39 -103.97 60.62
CA ARG A 20 78.72 -105.36 61.00
C ARG A 20 79.76 -105.80 59.95
N GLY A 21 81.04 -105.92 60.27
CA GLY A 21 81.55 -106.72 61.38
C GLY A 21 81.86 -108.09 60.82
N SER A 22 83.09 -108.24 60.35
CA SER A 22 83.75 -109.44 59.85
C SER A 22 83.62 -110.62 60.82
N VAL A 23 82.95 -111.69 60.38
CA VAL A 23 82.87 -112.99 61.07
C VAL A 23 83.38 -114.08 60.12
N TRP A 24 84.56 -113.87 59.52
CA TRP A 24 85.20 -114.81 58.60
C TRP A 24 86.70 -114.99 58.91
N GLU A 25 87.07 -114.86 60.19
CA GLU A 25 88.48 -114.93 60.63
C GLU A 25 88.61 -115.75 61.91
N ARG A 26 88.36 -117.07 61.80
CA ARG A 26 88.82 -118.13 62.72
C ARG A 26 88.29 -119.49 62.28
N PHE A 27 88.84 -120.08 61.22
CA PHE A 27 88.78 -121.53 60.98
C PHE A 27 89.81 -121.96 59.92
N THR A 28 91.08 -121.62 60.12
CA THR A 28 92.20 -122.14 59.32
C THR A 28 93.42 -122.34 60.20
N ARG A 29 93.42 -123.39 61.02
CA ARG A 29 94.61 -124.06 61.56
C ARG A 29 94.14 -125.34 62.23
N GLU A 30 94.91 -126.41 62.03
CA GLU A 30 94.68 -127.78 62.51
C GLU A 30 93.91 -128.67 61.53
N GLY A 31 94.66 -129.46 60.78
CA GLY A 31 94.14 -130.43 59.81
C GLY A 31 95.03 -130.64 58.59
N ALA A 32 96.36 -130.54 58.72
CA ALA A 32 97.30 -130.77 57.64
C ALA A 32 98.54 -131.52 58.14
N LEU A 33 98.35 -132.75 58.61
CA LEU A 33 99.44 -133.72 58.79
C LEU A 33 98.81 -135.11 58.84
N GLU A 34 98.43 -135.63 57.68
CA GLU A 34 98.35 -137.07 57.52
C GLU A 34 98.35 -137.44 56.04
N SER A 35 99.44 -138.10 55.64
CA SER A 35 99.44 -139.21 54.70
C SER A 35 98.76 -138.98 53.36
N ALA A 36 99.50 -138.39 52.45
CA ALA A 36 99.70 -139.02 51.16
C ALA A 36 101.06 -138.58 50.63
N SER A 37 101.97 -139.53 50.48
CA SER A 37 103.00 -139.47 49.45
C SER A 37 102.28 -139.46 48.11
N VAL A 38 101.69 -138.31 47.79
CA VAL A 38 101.23 -137.91 46.48
C VAL A 38 102.48 -138.04 45.63
N SER A 39 102.52 -139.11 44.84
CA SER A 39 103.59 -139.35 43.89
C SER A 39 103.84 -138.06 43.10
N ARG A 40 105.09 -137.76 42.70
CA ARG A 40 105.39 -136.53 41.93
C ARG A 40 104.45 -136.35 40.72
N SER A 41 103.88 -137.43 40.20
CA SER A 41 102.81 -137.47 39.21
C SER A 41 101.48 -136.84 39.68
N GLU A 42 100.98 -137.18 40.88
CA GLU A 42 99.68 -136.69 41.36
C GLU A 42 99.75 -135.20 41.79
N ALA A 43 100.90 -134.72 42.29
CA ALA A 43 101.11 -133.30 42.56
C ALA A 43 101.21 -132.49 41.25
N ALA A 44 101.79 -133.08 40.20
CA ALA A 44 101.80 -132.49 38.87
C ALA A 44 100.40 -132.46 38.24
N GLU A 45 99.59 -133.49 38.42
CA GLU A 45 98.19 -133.52 37.99
C GLU A 45 97.34 -132.48 38.70
N LEU A 46 97.48 -132.31 40.02
CA LEU A 46 96.77 -131.26 40.77
C LEU A 46 97.20 -129.86 40.34
N ASN A 47 98.49 -129.63 40.06
CA ASN A 47 98.97 -128.35 39.54
C ASN A 47 98.45 -128.07 38.12
N ASN A 48 98.42 -129.08 37.24
CA ASN A 48 97.84 -128.96 35.91
C ASN A 48 96.33 -128.69 35.98
N ARG A 49 95.61 -129.34 36.90
CA ARG A 49 94.19 -129.12 37.15
C ARG A 49 93.92 -127.73 37.74
N ALA A 50 94.77 -127.25 38.65
CA ALA A 50 94.69 -125.90 39.20
C ALA A 50 94.90 -124.85 38.10
N LYS A 51 95.93 -124.97 37.27
CA LYS A 51 96.17 -124.10 36.12
C LYS A 51 95.03 -124.14 35.10
N TRP A 52 94.47 -125.32 34.85
CA TRP A 52 93.30 -125.46 33.98
C TRP A 52 92.06 -124.77 34.55
N LEU A 53 91.84 -124.86 35.87
CA LEU A 53 90.76 -124.13 36.55
C LEU A 53 91.01 -122.61 36.57
N GLU A 54 92.24 -122.16 36.80
CA GLU A 54 92.62 -120.74 36.73
C GLU A 54 92.41 -120.17 35.33
N GLN A 55 92.84 -120.89 34.29
CA GLN A 55 92.60 -120.48 32.90
C GLN A 55 91.10 -120.42 32.61
N ARG A 56 90.34 -121.45 33.00
CA ARG A 56 88.89 -121.49 32.81
C ARG A 56 88.16 -120.37 33.57
N LEU A 57 88.64 -120.01 34.76
CA LEU A 57 88.14 -118.87 35.52
C LEU A 57 88.45 -117.56 34.80
N ALA A 58 89.69 -117.36 34.35
CA ALA A 58 90.09 -116.19 33.57
C ALA A 58 89.25 -116.02 32.30
N ASP A 59 89.05 -117.10 31.54
CA ASP A 59 88.20 -117.10 30.33
C ASP A 59 86.75 -116.73 30.69
N SER A 60 86.22 -117.23 31.82
CA SER A 60 84.87 -116.90 32.28
C SER A 60 84.74 -115.46 32.78
N GLU A 61 85.78 -114.91 33.42
CA GLU A 61 85.83 -113.51 33.84
C GLU A 61 85.89 -112.57 32.63
N GLU A 62 86.65 -112.94 31.60
CA GLU A 62 86.70 -112.19 30.34
C GLU A 62 85.34 -112.21 29.64
N GLN A 63 84.70 -113.37 29.54
CA GLN A 63 83.32 -113.48 29.03
C GLN A 63 82.32 -112.62 29.83
N LEU A 64 82.46 -112.58 31.16
CA LEU A 64 81.61 -111.71 31.98
C LEU A 64 81.91 -110.22 31.77
N ARG A 65 83.17 -109.82 31.55
CA ARG A 65 83.53 -108.44 31.22
C ARG A 65 82.97 -108.02 29.88
N GLU A 66 83.10 -108.85 28.85
CA GLU A 66 82.52 -108.61 27.53
C GLU A 66 80.99 -108.49 27.62
N ALA A 67 80.32 -109.40 28.35
CA ALA A 67 78.88 -109.34 28.55
C ALA A 67 78.44 -108.06 29.31
N VAL A 68 79.20 -107.62 30.30
CA VAL A 68 78.92 -106.37 31.03
C VAL A 68 79.14 -105.15 30.13
N GLU A 69 80.18 -105.13 29.32
CA GLU A 69 80.45 -104.06 28.36
C GLU A 69 79.34 -103.99 27.30
N GLU A 70 78.88 -105.12 26.78
CA GLU A 70 77.73 -105.20 25.87
C GLU A 70 76.45 -104.67 26.55
N ILE A 71 76.18 -105.00 27.82
CA ILE A 71 75.06 -104.45 28.57
C ILE A 71 75.18 -102.93 28.74
N VAL A 72 76.38 -102.40 29.00
CA VAL A 72 76.62 -100.96 29.12
C VAL A 72 76.41 -100.26 27.78
N GLU A 73 76.88 -100.84 26.68
CA GLU A 73 76.62 -100.34 25.33
C GLU A 73 75.14 -100.36 24.98
N MET A 74 74.42 -101.46 25.28
CA MET A 74 72.98 -101.55 25.08
C MET A 74 72.22 -100.46 25.84
N ARG A 75 72.55 -100.23 27.12
CA ARG A 75 71.96 -99.13 27.91
C ARG A 75 72.32 -97.73 27.40
N LYS A 76 73.49 -97.57 26.78
CA LYS A 76 73.86 -96.32 26.11
C LYS A 76 73.01 -96.11 24.86
N ARG A 77 72.80 -97.15 24.05
CA ARG A 77 71.90 -97.10 22.87
C ARG A 77 70.46 -96.83 23.28
N GLU A 78 69.98 -97.46 24.35
CA GLU A 78 68.64 -97.23 24.92
C GLU A 78 68.45 -95.76 25.31
N ARG A 79 69.40 -95.17 26.06
CA ARG A 79 69.33 -93.73 26.40
C ARG A 79 69.35 -92.81 25.18
N MET A 80 70.14 -93.12 24.15
CA MET A 80 70.14 -92.33 22.91
C MET A 80 68.80 -92.46 22.16
N LEU A 81 68.16 -93.63 22.19
CA LEU A 81 66.83 -93.83 21.61
C LEU A 81 65.77 -93.05 22.40
N ASP A 82 65.80 -93.07 23.72
CA ASP A 82 64.87 -92.31 24.55
C ASP A 82 65.01 -90.79 24.33
N GLU A 83 66.25 -90.29 24.23
CA GLU A 83 66.54 -88.89 23.91
C GLU A 83 66.01 -88.51 22.52
N ALA A 84 66.26 -89.35 21.51
CA ALA A 84 65.74 -89.15 20.15
C ALA A 84 64.21 -89.19 20.09
N ILE A 85 63.56 -90.06 20.87
CA ILE A 85 62.08 -90.11 20.98
C ILE A 85 61.57 -88.82 21.64
N SER A 86 62.21 -88.37 22.72
CA SER A 86 61.83 -87.13 23.40
C SER A 86 61.98 -85.92 22.48
N GLU A 87 63.08 -85.80 21.75
CA GLU A 87 63.30 -84.73 20.76
C GLU A 87 62.25 -84.78 19.63
N ALA A 88 61.93 -85.97 19.12
CA ALA A 88 60.91 -86.14 18.09
C ALA A 88 59.50 -85.78 18.60
N GLU A 89 59.18 -86.12 19.86
CA GLU A 89 57.93 -85.72 20.49
C GLU A 89 57.84 -84.22 20.69
N GLU A 90 58.90 -83.56 21.14
CA GLU A 90 58.95 -82.10 21.29
C GLU A 90 58.81 -81.41 19.94
N ALA A 91 59.53 -81.88 18.91
CA ALA A 91 59.36 -81.40 17.54
C ALA A 91 57.90 -81.53 17.08
N SER A 92 57.28 -82.69 17.29
CA SER A 92 55.86 -82.92 16.94
C SER A 92 54.92 -81.99 17.72
N ARG A 93 55.17 -81.75 19.01
CA ARG A 93 54.37 -80.80 19.83
C ARG A 93 54.51 -79.37 19.30
N THR A 94 55.72 -78.94 18.92
CA THR A 94 55.92 -77.60 18.35
C THR A 94 55.28 -77.44 16.98
N GLU A 95 55.31 -78.46 16.12
CA GLU A 95 54.61 -78.44 14.83
C GLU A 95 53.09 -78.38 15.00
N ARG A 96 52.52 -79.19 15.91
CA ARG A 96 51.09 -79.12 16.24
C ARG A 96 50.71 -77.75 16.77
N ALA A 97 51.53 -77.14 17.61
CA ALA A 97 51.30 -75.79 18.11
C ALA A 97 51.32 -74.74 16.98
N LYS A 98 52.30 -74.83 16.05
CA LYS A 98 52.35 -73.96 14.86
C LYS A 98 51.10 -74.11 13.99
N LEU A 99 50.65 -75.33 13.74
CA LEU A 99 49.44 -75.59 12.96
C LEU A 99 48.18 -75.07 13.66
N GLN A 100 48.07 -75.19 14.98
CA GLN A 100 46.95 -74.65 15.75
C GLN A 100 46.91 -73.11 15.71
N ILE A 101 48.07 -72.45 15.81
CA ILE A 101 48.16 -70.99 15.68
C ILE A 101 47.76 -70.57 14.26
N ALA A 102 48.29 -71.21 13.23
CA ALA A 102 47.94 -70.92 11.85
C ALA A 102 46.44 -71.12 11.56
N ALA A 103 45.83 -72.16 12.13
CA ALA A 103 44.39 -72.41 12.01
C ALA A 103 43.56 -71.30 12.69
N ARG A 104 43.96 -70.85 13.89
CA ARG A 104 43.29 -69.73 14.58
C ARG A 104 43.46 -68.41 13.84
N ASP A 105 44.64 -68.12 13.31
CA ASP A 105 44.90 -66.92 12.53
C ASP A 105 44.06 -66.90 11.24
N ALA A 106 43.92 -68.05 10.57
CA ALA A 106 43.03 -68.18 9.41
C ALA A 106 41.56 -67.94 9.78
N GLN A 107 41.10 -68.46 10.93
CA GLN A 107 39.75 -68.22 11.43
C GLN A 107 39.52 -66.73 11.73
N ILE A 108 40.42 -66.08 12.48
CA ILE A 108 40.32 -64.65 12.79
C ILE A 108 40.28 -63.81 11.51
N LYS A 109 41.13 -64.14 10.51
CA LYS A 109 41.14 -63.45 9.22
C LYS A 109 39.81 -63.60 8.49
N SER A 110 39.21 -64.79 8.52
CA SER A 110 37.89 -65.02 7.91
C SER A 110 36.78 -64.19 8.58
N GLU A 111 36.78 -64.11 9.92
CA GLU A 111 35.80 -63.32 10.67
C GLU A 111 35.96 -61.80 10.42
N ILE A 112 37.19 -61.31 10.27
CA ILE A 112 37.45 -59.90 9.92
C ILE A 112 36.90 -59.60 8.51
N LEU A 113 37.21 -60.45 7.53
CA LEU A 113 36.73 -60.26 6.15
C LEU A 113 35.20 -60.32 6.06
N GLU A 114 34.56 -61.19 6.85
CA GLU A 114 33.10 -61.27 6.91
C GLU A 114 32.48 -59.99 7.51
N LYS A 115 33.08 -59.45 8.58
CA LYS A 115 32.65 -58.16 9.15
C LYS A 115 32.84 -57.00 8.16
N GLU A 116 33.97 -56.95 7.45
CA GLU A 116 34.22 -55.94 6.42
C GLU A 116 33.21 -56.04 5.28
N LYS A 117 32.91 -57.25 4.81
CA LYS A 117 31.87 -57.50 3.80
C LYS A 117 30.52 -56.98 4.25
N ASN A 118 30.10 -57.28 5.48
CA ASN A 118 28.82 -56.83 6.02
C ASN A 118 28.75 -55.29 6.16
N MET A 119 29.83 -54.65 6.65
CA MET A 119 29.90 -53.18 6.69
C MET A 119 29.78 -52.55 5.29
N LEU A 120 30.35 -53.17 4.26
CA LEU A 120 30.23 -52.68 2.87
C LEU A 120 28.80 -52.87 2.33
N ILE A 121 28.13 -53.98 2.66
CA ILE A 121 26.73 -54.20 2.30
C ILE A 121 25.84 -53.12 2.93
N ASP A 122 26.02 -52.82 4.22
CA ASP A 122 25.25 -51.79 4.92
C ASP A 122 25.47 -50.41 4.30
N LYS A 123 26.72 -50.07 3.95
CA LYS A 123 27.05 -48.82 3.24
C LYS A 123 26.36 -48.74 1.88
N LEU A 124 26.44 -49.81 1.08
CA LEU A 124 25.78 -49.87 -0.23
C LEU A 124 24.26 -49.76 -0.12
N GLN A 125 23.66 -50.35 0.91
CA GLN A 125 22.23 -50.20 1.17
C GLN A 125 21.88 -48.76 1.55
N GLY A 126 22.67 -48.13 2.43
CA GLY A 126 22.52 -46.73 2.79
C GLY A 126 22.59 -45.79 1.58
N GLU A 127 23.57 -45.99 0.70
CA GLU A 127 23.70 -45.24 -0.55
C GLU A 127 22.51 -45.44 -1.50
N LYS A 128 21.96 -46.66 -1.58
CA LYS A 128 20.75 -46.94 -2.37
C LYS A 128 19.53 -46.19 -1.83
N TYR A 129 19.33 -46.16 -0.51
CA TYR A 129 18.24 -45.38 0.08
C TYR A 129 18.41 -43.88 -0.19
N GLY A 130 19.62 -43.34 0.00
CA GLY A 130 19.92 -41.95 -0.32
C GLY A 130 19.67 -41.61 -1.80
N ALA A 131 20.06 -42.51 -2.72
CA ALA A 131 19.79 -42.33 -4.16
C ALA A 131 18.28 -42.32 -4.46
N THR A 132 17.48 -43.16 -3.80
CA THR A 132 16.01 -43.15 -3.99
C THR A 132 15.35 -41.89 -3.46
N GLU A 133 15.83 -41.34 -2.33
CA GLU A 133 15.33 -40.05 -1.79
C GLU A 133 15.65 -38.90 -2.75
N LEU A 134 16.86 -38.85 -3.30
CA LEU A 134 17.25 -37.84 -4.29
C LEU A 134 16.41 -37.91 -5.57
N VAL A 135 16.08 -39.12 -6.04
CA VAL A 135 15.18 -39.28 -7.20
C VAL A 135 13.77 -38.78 -6.87
N GLN A 136 13.25 -39.08 -5.68
CA GLN A 136 11.93 -38.56 -5.26
C GLN A 136 11.92 -37.04 -5.15
N GLU A 137 12.97 -36.43 -4.60
CA GLU A 137 13.11 -34.98 -4.50
C GLU A 137 13.24 -34.34 -5.89
N SER A 138 14.04 -34.94 -6.78
CA SER A 138 14.15 -34.50 -8.18
C SER A 138 12.82 -34.56 -8.92
N ASN A 139 12.00 -35.58 -8.69
CA ASN A 139 10.67 -35.68 -9.29
C ASN A 139 9.72 -34.59 -8.75
N LYS A 140 9.73 -34.33 -7.43
CA LYS A 140 8.94 -33.24 -6.83
C LYS A 140 9.33 -31.87 -7.40
N LEU A 141 10.63 -31.60 -7.52
CA LEU A 141 11.13 -30.36 -8.13
C LEU A 141 10.73 -30.27 -9.61
N GLY A 142 10.68 -31.39 -10.33
CA GLY A 142 10.14 -31.46 -11.69
C GLY A 142 8.68 -31.02 -11.76
N GLU A 143 7.82 -31.56 -10.89
CA GLU A 143 6.39 -31.20 -10.80
C GLU A 143 6.17 -29.73 -10.40
N GLU A 144 6.98 -29.20 -9.47
CA GLU A 144 6.93 -27.79 -9.07
C GLU A 144 7.34 -26.85 -10.22
N ASN A 145 8.39 -27.21 -10.97
CA ASN A 145 8.81 -26.46 -12.15
C ASN A 145 7.77 -26.47 -13.26
N GLU A 146 7.07 -27.59 -13.47
CA GLU A 146 5.98 -27.67 -14.44
C GLU A 146 4.81 -26.74 -14.05
N LYS A 147 4.40 -26.72 -12.78
CA LYS A 147 3.39 -25.79 -12.27
C LYS A 147 3.79 -24.32 -12.46
N LEU A 148 5.04 -23.97 -12.18
CA LEU A 148 5.55 -22.61 -12.40
C LEU A 148 5.54 -22.21 -13.88
N CYS A 149 5.82 -23.14 -14.79
CA CYS A 149 5.70 -22.91 -16.23
C CYS A 149 4.24 -22.61 -16.63
N GLU A 150 3.26 -23.35 -16.09
CA GLU A 150 1.85 -23.11 -16.34
C GLU A 150 1.37 -21.76 -15.79
N GLU A 151 1.80 -21.36 -14.58
CA GLU A 151 1.49 -20.06 -14.00
C GLU A 151 2.08 -18.91 -14.83
N ASN A 152 3.34 -19.02 -15.25
CA ASN A 152 3.98 -18.03 -16.11
C ASN A 152 3.25 -17.89 -17.45
N LYS A 153 2.74 -18.99 -18.02
CA LYS A 153 1.94 -18.95 -19.24
C LYS A 153 0.64 -18.15 -19.04
N LYS A 154 -0.07 -18.38 -17.93
CA LYS A 154 -1.29 -17.61 -17.58
C LYS A 154 -1.00 -16.12 -17.42
N LEU A 155 0.11 -15.76 -16.77
CA LEU A 155 0.52 -14.37 -16.60
C LEU A 155 0.85 -13.69 -17.93
N CYS A 156 1.47 -14.41 -18.89
CA CYS A 156 1.69 -13.88 -20.24
C CYS A 156 0.36 -13.60 -20.96
N GLU A 157 -0.60 -14.54 -20.90
CA GLU A 157 -1.93 -14.36 -21.49
C GLU A 157 -2.70 -13.19 -20.86
N GLU A 158 -2.56 -12.96 -19.55
CA GLU A 158 -3.15 -11.81 -18.85
C GLU A 158 -2.48 -10.48 -19.25
N ASN A 159 -1.15 -10.45 -19.36
CA ASN A 159 -0.43 -9.27 -19.83
C ASN A 159 -0.80 -8.90 -21.28
N GLU A 160 -0.99 -9.87 -22.16
CA GLU A 160 -1.47 -9.62 -23.53
C GLU A 160 -2.86 -8.97 -23.55
N LYS A 161 -3.78 -9.43 -22.68
CA LYS A 161 -5.11 -8.82 -22.52
C LYS A 161 -5.03 -7.38 -22.02
N LEU A 162 -4.20 -7.12 -21.02
CA LEU A 162 -3.98 -5.76 -20.49
C LEU A 162 -3.37 -4.82 -21.54
N CYS A 163 -2.43 -5.30 -22.36
CA CYS A 163 -1.89 -4.55 -23.49
C CYS A 163 -2.98 -4.21 -24.51
N ALA A 164 -3.85 -5.16 -24.84
CA ALA A 164 -4.96 -4.92 -25.76
C ALA A 164 -5.99 -3.92 -25.21
N GLU A 165 -6.28 -3.96 -23.90
CA GLU A 165 -7.15 -2.97 -23.25
C GLU A 165 -6.53 -1.58 -23.23
N ASN A 166 -5.24 -1.47 -22.89
CA ASN A 166 -4.53 -0.19 -22.93
C ASN A 166 -4.52 0.43 -24.33
N SER A 167 -4.37 -0.39 -25.38
CA SER A 167 -4.50 0.09 -26.76
C SER A 167 -5.89 0.70 -27.02
N LYS A 168 -6.96 0.02 -26.59
CA LYS A 168 -8.33 0.55 -26.71
C LYS A 168 -8.55 1.85 -25.91
N PHE A 169 -7.93 1.97 -24.73
CA PHE A 169 -7.96 3.22 -23.97
C PHE A 169 -7.29 4.37 -24.73
N THR A 170 -6.11 4.13 -25.31
CA THR A 170 -5.42 5.15 -26.12
C THR A 170 -6.22 5.56 -27.36
N GLU A 171 -6.91 4.62 -28.02
CA GLU A 171 -7.80 4.93 -29.15
C GLU A 171 -9.00 5.80 -28.72
N ARG A 172 -9.61 5.50 -27.56
CA ARG A 172 -10.70 6.30 -26.99
C ARG A 172 -10.23 7.70 -26.61
N GLU A 173 -9.06 7.83 -26.00
CA GLU A 173 -8.47 9.11 -25.62
C GLU A 173 -8.22 9.99 -26.86
N ASN A 174 -7.60 9.42 -27.91
CA ASN A 174 -7.39 10.12 -29.18
C ASN A 174 -8.72 10.55 -29.84
N SER A 175 -9.76 9.70 -29.79
CA SER A 175 -11.08 10.01 -30.33
C SER A 175 -11.77 11.14 -29.56
N LEU A 176 -11.68 11.13 -28.23
CA LEU A 176 -12.19 12.21 -27.38
C LEU A 176 -11.44 13.52 -27.61
N GLU A 177 -10.11 13.47 -27.74
CA GLU A 177 -9.29 14.64 -28.03
C GLU A 177 -9.66 15.24 -29.40
N ALA A 178 -9.89 14.41 -30.41
CA ALA A 178 -10.38 14.86 -31.72
C ALA A 178 -11.78 15.51 -31.62
N SER A 179 -12.68 14.92 -30.83
CA SER A 179 -14.03 15.48 -30.61
C SER A 179 -13.99 16.82 -29.88
N LEU A 180 -13.12 16.96 -28.86
CA LEU A 180 -12.93 18.23 -28.14
C LEU A 180 -12.37 19.31 -29.07
N LYS A 181 -11.35 19.01 -29.87
CA LYS A 181 -10.81 19.95 -30.87
C LYS A 181 -11.87 20.38 -31.88
N ALA A 182 -12.76 19.48 -32.29
CA ALA A 182 -13.87 19.83 -33.18
C ALA A 182 -14.84 20.82 -32.51
N LYS A 183 -15.23 20.58 -31.25
CA LYS A 183 -16.09 21.49 -30.48
C LYS A 183 -15.44 22.84 -30.21
N GLU A 184 -14.15 22.87 -29.91
CA GLU A 184 -13.40 24.13 -29.73
C GLU A 184 -13.41 24.97 -31.02
N ASN A 185 -13.24 24.31 -32.18
CA ASN A 185 -13.31 24.98 -33.47
C ASN A 185 -14.72 25.50 -33.80
N GLU A 186 -15.77 24.77 -33.43
CA GLU A 186 -17.16 25.25 -33.56
C GLU A 186 -17.41 26.47 -32.68
N LEU A 187 -16.97 26.44 -31.41
CA LEU A 187 -17.11 27.54 -30.47
C LEU A 187 -16.32 28.78 -30.92
N LEU A 188 -15.17 28.61 -31.56
CA LEU A 188 -14.41 29.68 -32.21
C LEU A 188 -15.19 30.31 -33.38
N LYS A 189 -15.87 29.50 -34.20
CA LYS A 189 -16.75 30.00 -35.26
C LYS A 189 -17.93 30.80 -34.69
N GLU A 190 -18.58 30.31 -33.65
CA GLU A 190 -19.67 31.02 -32.97
C GLU A 190 -19.20 32.37 -32.39
N LYS A 191 -18.05 32.39 -31.72
CA LYS A 191 -17.45 33.64 -31.22
C LYS A 191 -17.20 34.64 -32.35
N SER A 192 -16.69 34.17 -33.49
CA SER A 192 -16.46 35.04 -34.65
C SER A 192 -17.76 35.62 -35.22
N LEU A 193 -18.83 34.82 -35.27
CA LEU A 193 -20.16 35.27 -35.70
C LEU A 193 -20.76 36.28 -34.73
N ASN A 194 -20.63 36.05 -33.42
CA ASN A 194 -21.09 37.00 -32.40
C ASN A 194 -20.38 38.35 -32.51
N VAL A 195 -19.07 38.36 -32.76
CA VAL A 195 -18.32 39.61 -33.02
C VAL A 195 -18.83 40.32 -34.28
N GLU A 196 -19.21 39.57 -35.33
CA GLU A 196 -19.78 40.16 -36.55
C GLU A 196 -21.20 40.72 -36.32
N LEU A 197 -22.02 40.01 -35.54
CA LEU A 197 -23.35 40.47 -35.12
C LEU A 197 -23.26 41.73 -34.28
N GLU A 198 -22.36 41.78 -33.31
CA GLU A 198 -22.14 42.95 -32.47
C GLU A 198 -21.72 44.18 -33.29
N LYS A 199 -20.85 43.99 -34.29
CA LYS A 199 -20.52 45.06 -35.26
C LYS A 199 -21.75 45.53 -36.04
N LYS A 200 -22.63 44.62 -36.48
CA LYS A 200 -23.87 44.98 -37.19
C LYS A 200 -24.85 45.72 -36.27
N CYS A 201 -25.01 45.28 -35.03
CA CYS A 201 -25.81 45.97 -34.01
C CYS A 201 -25.31 47.40 -33.77
N ASN A 202 -24.00 47.58 -33.54
CA ASN A 202 -23.41 48.91 -33.35
C ASN A 202 -23.60 49.82 -34.59
N MET A 203 -23.54 49.26 -35.80
CA MET A 203 -23.80 50.01 -37.03
C MET A 203 -25.26 50.46 -37.14
N LEU A 204 -26.20 49.56 -36.83
CA LEU A 204 -27.63 49.86 -36.82
C LEU A 204 -27.98 50.88 -35.73
N GLU A 205 -27.40 50.77 -34.54
CA GLU A 205 -27.54 51.78 -33.48
C GLU A 205 -27.02 53.15 -33.92
N GLY A 206 -25.89 53.17 -34.64
CA GLY A 206 -25.35 54.38 -35.24
C GLY A 206 -26.30 55.02 -36.27
N GLN A 207 -26.88 54.20 -37.16
CA GLN A 207 -27.88 54.65 -38.14
C GLN A 207 -29.15 55.17 -37.48
N LEU A 208 -29.66 54.45 -36.47
CA LEU A 208 -30.84 54.86 -35.71
C LEU A 208 -30.58 56.17 -34.95
N SER A 209 -29.39 56.31 -34.36
CA SER A 209 -28.98 57.55 -33.70
C SER A 209 -28.83 58.73 -34.66
N ALA A 210 -28.49 58.47 -35.92
CA ALA A 210 -28.44 59.50 -36.97
C ALA A 210 -29.86 59.92 -37.39
N SER A 211 -30.76 58.96 -37.65
CA SER A 211 -32.14 59.25 -38.02
C SER A 211 -32.91 59.95 -36.89
N PHE A 212 -32.66 59.59 -35.62
CA PHE A 212 -33.23 60.31 -34.47
C PHE A 212 -32.74 61.76 -34.38
N ARG A 213 -31.47 62.03 -34.74
CA ARG A 213 -30.95 63.41 -34.78
C ARG A 213 -31.61 64.23 -35.89
N GLU A 214 -31.79 63.63 -37.06
CA GLU A 214 -32.49 64.25 -38.19
C GLU A 214 -33.96 64.54 -37.85
N TYR A 215 -34.67 63.56 -37.28
CA TYR A 215 -36.03 63.75 -36.79
C TYR A 215 -36.13 64.86 -35.73
N LYS A 216 -35.18 64.92 -34.79
CA LYS A 216 -35.14 65.99 -33.78
C LYS A 216 -34.92 67.37 -34.41
N PHE A 217 -34.10 67.45 -35.45
CA PHE A 217 -33.89 68.68 -36.23
C PHE A 217 -35.18 69.10 -36.95
N ASP A 218 -35.88 68.16 -37.59
CA ASP A 218 -37.17 68.42 -38.24
C ASP A 218 -38.23 68.92 -37.24
N VAL A 219 -38.30 68.31 -36.05
CA VAL A 219 -39.20 68.77 -34.98
C VAL A 219 -38.87 70.20 -34.54
N GLN A 220 -37.59 70.57 -34.45
CA GLN A 220 -37.19 71.96 -34.14
C GLN A 220 -37.57 72.93 -35.26
N ASN A 221 -37.37 72.55 -36.52
CA ASN A 221 -37.79 73.34 -37.67
C ASN A 221 -39.30 73.53 -37.72
N LEU A 222 -40.08 72.48 -37.43
CA LEU A 222 -41.54 72.57 -37.34
C LEU A 222 -41.98 73.52 -36.23
N LYS A 223 -41.34 73.48 -35.05
CA LYS A 223 -41.60 74.44 -33.95
C LYS A 223 -41.26 75.88 -34.35
N ALA A 224 -40.20 76.09 -35.14
CA ALA A 224 -39.86 77.42 -35.66
C ALA A 224 -40.94 77.93 -36.62
N LYS A 225 -41.36 77.09 -37.58
CA LYS A 225 -42.47 77.40 -38.50
C LYS A 225 -43.79 77.66 -37.76
N GLU A 226 -44.06 76.92 -36.68
CA GLU A 226 -45.25 77.16 -35.85
C GLU A 226 -45.22 78.54 -35.19
N LYS A 227 -44.05 79.00 -34.71
CA LYS A 227 -43.87 80.36 -34.18
C LYS A 227 -44.08 81.43 -35.26
N GLU A 228 -43.55 81.21 -36.46
CA GLU A 228 -43.79 82.09 -37.62
C GLU A 228 -45.28 82.15 -37.95
N LEU A 229 -45.97 81.01 -38.02
CA LEU A 229 -47.41 80.93 -38.23
C LEU A 229 -48.19 81.67 -37.15
N LYS A 230 -47.81 81.54 -35.87
CA LYS A 230 -48.42 82.30 -34.76
C LYS A 230 -48.22 83.81 -34.94
N SER A 231 -47.02 84.24 -35.37
CA SER A 231 -46.75 85.65 -35.67
C SER A 231 -47.58 86.16 -36.85
N ILE A 232 -47.71 85.38 -37.93
CA ILE A 232 -48.54 85.71 -39.08
C ILE A 232 -50.02 85.82 -38.67
N LYS A 233 -50.53 84.86 -37.88
CA LYS A 233 -51.90 84.91 -37.34
C LYS A 233 -52.16 86.16 -36.51
N ALA A 234 -51.22 86.54 -35.63
CA ALA A 234 -51.35 87.77 -34.85
C ALA A 234 -51.37 89.04 -35.73
N LYS A 235 -50.56 89.07 -36.81
CA LYS A 235 -50.61 90.16 -37.79
C LYS A 235 -51.94 90.20 -38.54
N LEU A 236 -52.48 89.05 -38.95
CA LEU A 236 -53.78 88.97 -39.60
C LEU A 236 -54.90 89.48 -38.70
N GLN A 237 -54.94 89.06 -37.43
CA GLN A 237 -55.89 89.59 -36.46
C GLN A 237 -55.79 91.11 -36.31
N SER A 238 -54.58 91.66 -36.23
CA SER A 238 -54.38 93.12 -36.21
C SER A 238 -54.87 93.81 -37.49
N TYR A 239 -54.74 93.17 -38.65
CA TYR A 239 -55.30 93.70 -39.90
C TYR A 239 -56.82 93.61 -39.94
N GLU A 240 -57.42 92.54 -39.44
CA GLU A 240 -58.87 92.37 -39.32
C GLU A 240 -59.46 93.47 -38.41
N GLU A 241 -58.87 93.69 -37.22
CA GLU A 241 -59.25 94.78 -36.32
C GLU A 241 -59.12 96.17 -36.98
N ALA A 242 -58.06 96.38 -37.77
CA ALA A 242 -57.87 97.64 -38.49
C ALA A 242 -58.87 97.83 -39.65
N ILE A 243 -59.32 96.75 -40.29
CA ILE A 243 -60.37 96.77 -41.31
C ILE A 243 -61.71 97.12 -40.65
N GLU A 244 -62.09 96.44 -39.56
CA GLU A 244 -63.33 96.75 -38.83
C GLU A 244 -63.40 98.22 -38.38
N LEU A 245 -62.27 98.78 -37.92
CA LEU A 245 -62.18 100.17 -37.50
C LEU A 245 -62.38 101.14 -38.68
N LYS A 246 -61.88 100.78 -39.87
CA LYS A 246 -62.10 101.55 -41.10
C LYS A 246 -63.52 101.40 -41.63
N GLU A 247 -64.12 100.22 -41.53
CA GLU A 247 -65.53 100.00 -41.88
C GLU A 247 -66.44 100.84 -40.98
N ALA A 248 -66.15 100.90 -39.67
CA ALA A 248 -66.86 101.77 -38.74
C ALA A 248 -66.71 103.27 -39.07
N ASP A 249 -65.52 103.71 -39.51
CA ASP A 249 -65.28 105.08 -39.99
C ASP A 249 -66.04 105.38 -41.30
N ILE A 250 -66.14 104.40 -42.21
CA ILE A 250 -66.93 104.52 -43.44
C ILE A 250 -68.41 104.65 -43.10
N ASP A 251 -68.95 103.78 -42.23
CA ASP A 251 -70.33 103.85 -41.74
C ASP A 251 -70.64 105.20 -41.07
N ALA A 252 -69.69 105.73 -40.30
CA ALA A 252 -69.82 107.05 -39.67
C ALA A 252 -69.87 108.17 -40.72
N ARG A 253 -69.06 108.08 -41.79
CA ARG A 253 -69.09 109.02 -42.92
C ARG A 253 -70.35 108.88 -43.74
N GLU A 254 -70.87 107.68 -43.96
CA GLU A 254 -72.15 107.46 -44.64
C GLU A 254 -73.30 108.08 -43.85
N LYS A 255 -73.36 107.86 -42.53
CA LYS A 255 -74.32 108.53 -41.64
C LYS A 255 -74.18 110.05 -41.68
N PHE A 256 -72.95 110.57 -41.77
CA PHE A 256 -72.70 112.00 -41.95
C PHE A 256 -73.21 112.50 -43.31
N CYS A 257 -72.96 111.77 -44.39
CA CYS A 257 -73.51 112.09 -45.71
C CYS A 257 -75.03 112.05 -45.71
N ASP A 258 -75.66 111.09 -45.05
CA ASP A 258 -77.12 111.00 -44.91
C ASP A 258 -77.70 112.18 -44.13
N THR A 259 -77.02 112.61 -43.06
CA THR A 259 -77.44 113.81 -42.31
C THR A 259 -77.28 115.08 -43.14
N VAL A 260 -76.16 115.25 -43.86
CA VAL A 260 -75.97 116.37 -44.79
C VAL A 260 -76.99 116.32 -45.95
N LEU A 261 -77.36 115.14 -46.44
CA LEU A 261 -78.41 114.97 -47.44
C LEU A 261 -79.78 115.33 -46.87
N GLN A 262 -80.10 114.92 -45.65
CA GLN A 262 -81.33 115.32 -44.96
C GLN A 262 -81.37 116.83 -44.72
N GLU A 263 -80.27 117.45 -44.30
CA GLU A 263 -80.15 118.89 -44.16
C GLU A 263 -80.32 119.60 -45.50
N ASN A 264 -79.68 119.11 -46.57
CA ASN A 264 -79.86 119.66 -47.91
C ASN A 264 -81.29 119.49 -48.44
N GLN A 265 -81.95 118.37 -48.15
CA GLN A 265 -83.37 118.18 -48.45
C GLN A 265 -84.24 119.13 -47.61
N GLY A 266 -83.88 119.36 -46.35
CA GLY A 266 -84.48 120.36 -45.47
C GLY A 266 -84.35 121.76 -46.07
N LEU A 267 -83.14 122.15 -46.46
CA LEU A 267 -82.85 123.42 -47.12
C LEU A 267 -83.54 123.55 -48.48
N ARG A 268 -83.67 122.47 -49.26
CA ARG A 268 -84.48 122.47 -50.50
C ARG A 268 -85.95 122.67 -50.19
N LYS A 269 -86.49 122.00 -49.17
CA LYS A 269 -87.87 122.21 -48.71
C LYS A 269 -88.05 123.63 -48.19
N ASP A 270 -87.11 124.19 -47.44
CA ASP A 270 -87.14 125.56 -46.96
C ASP A 270 -87.01 126.57 -48.10
N LYS A 271 -86.18 126.27 -49.11
CA LYS A 271 -86.07 127.05 -50.35
C LYS A 271 -87.36 126.98 -51.16
N GLU A 272 -87.98 125.82 -51.29
CA GLU A 272 -89.29 125.63 -51.92
C GLU A 272 -90.39 126.30 -51.10
N LEU A 273 -90.30 126.31 -49.78
CA LEU A 273 -91.27 126.95 -48.88
C LEU A 273 -91.09 128.47 -48.90
N LEU A 274 -89.86 128.97 -49.06
CA LEU A 274 -89.56 130.36 -49.34
C LEU A 274 -90.00 130.75 -50.76
N GLN A 275 -89.77 129.92 -51.78
CA GLN A 275 -90.30 130.13 -53.13
C GLN A 275 -91.82 130.08 -53.15
N LYS A 276 -92.44 129.17 -52.40
CA LYS A 276 -93.89 129.14 -52.17
C LYS A 276 -94.35 130.32 -51.34
N LYS A 277 -93.57 130.88 -50.41
CA LYS A 277 -93.89 132.12 -49.69
C LYS A 277 -93.73 133.36 -50.57
N ILE A 278 -92.78 133.36 -51.50
CA ILE A 278 -92.62 134.39 -52.53
C ILE A 278 -93.79 134.30 -53.51
N GLN A 279 -94.09 133.11 -54.02
CA GLN A 279 -95.25 132.85 -54.88
C GLN A 279 -96.59 132.96 -54.15
N ALA A 280 -96.67 132.76 -52.83
CA ALA A 280 -97.88 132.97 -52.02
C ALA A 280 -98.04 134.41 -51.53
N ALA A 281 -96.95 135.17 -51.40
CA ALA A 281 -97.00 136.63 -51.33
C ALA A 281 -97.49 137.22 -52.65
N GLU A 282 -97.26 136.53 -53.78
CA GLU A 282 -97.81 136.88 -55.11
C GLU A 282 -99.21 136.31 -55.40
N ALA A 283 -99.63 135.21 -54.77
CA ALA A 283 -100.84 134.47 -55.18
C ALA A 283 -101.92 134.30 -54.10
N THR A 284 -101.86 135.00 -52.96
CA THR A 284 -102.97 135.03 -52.00
C THR A 284 -102.91 136.27 -51.09
N THR A 285 -103.77 137.30 -51.10
CA THR A 285 -105.01 137.61 -51.86
C THR A 285 -105.86 136.40 -52.26
N LYS A 286 -106.13 135.50 -51.31
CA LYS A 286 -107.32 134.63 -51.21
C LYS A 286 -107.06 133.45 -50.27
N ALA A 287 -107.57 133.65 -49.05
CA ALA A 287 -108.30 132.69 -48.22
C ALA A 287 -107.72 131.29 -47.92
N ALA A 288 -107.52 131.06 -46.60
CA ALA A 288 -108.02 129.93 -45.79
C ALA A 288 -107.56 128.49 -46.13
N ALA A 289 -107.30 127.54 -45.22
CA ALA A 289 -107.29 127.43 -43.77
C ALA A 289 -106.71 126.03 -43.38
N ALA A 290 -106.02 125.95 -42.23
CA ALA A 290 -106.04 124.87 -41.21
C ALA A 290 -105.49 123.42 -41.48
N PRO A 291 -105.06 122.68 -40.41
CA PRO A 291 -103.91 121.75 -40.37
C PRO A 291 -104.29 120.26 -40.12
N PRO A 292 -103.32 119.32 -39.90
CA PRO A 292 -103.13 118.78 -38.54
C PRO A 292 -101.71 118.25 -38.18
N ALA A 293 -101.55 117.79 -36.94
CA ALA A 293 -100.30 117.48 -36.26
C ALA A 293 -100.22 116.05 -35.69
N LYS A 294 -98.97 115.56 -35.54
CA LYS A 294 -98.37 114.85 -34.37
C LYS A 294 -98.43 113.32 -34.18
N LYS A 295 -97.20 112.82 -33.86
CA LYS A 295 -96.74 111.73 -32.93
C LYS A 295 -96.54 110.31 -33.51
N LYS A 296 -95.30 109.76 -33.58
CA LYS A 296 -94.36 109.22 -32.53
C LYS A 296 -94.78 107.80 -32.03
N PRO A 297 -93.88 106.94 -31.47
CA PRO A 297 -92.55 106.45 -31.91
C PRO A 297 -92.23 104.99 -31.41
N LYS A 298 -90.93 104.61 -31.46
CA LYS A 298 -90.15 103.71 -30.54
C LYS A 298 -90.21 102.19 -30.80
N ALA A 299 -89.09 101.56 -31.19
CA ALA A 299 -87.94 101.08 -30.38
C ALA A 299 -88.10 99.57 -30.09
N LYS A 300 -87.08 98.70 -30.00
CA LYS A 300 -85.77 98.77 -29.33
C LYS A 300 -85.04 97.44 -29.61
N ASP A 301 -83.71 97.44 -29.64
CA ASP A 301 -82.80 96.27 -29.65
C ASP A 301 -82.78 95.56 -28.25
N PRO A 302 -81.72 94.85 -27.75
CA PRO A 302 -80.44 94.29 -28.33
C PRO A 302 -79.92 92.94 -27.67
N VAL A 303 -78.62 92.59 -27.92
CA VAL A 303 -77.59 91.89 -27.04
C VAL A 303 -77.62 90.34 -26.95
N ALA A 304 -76.54 89.52 -26.76
CA ALA A 304 -75.06 89.47 -27.00
C ALA A 304 -74.48 88.12 -26.43
N ALA A 305 -73.21 87.77 -26.77
CA ALA A 305 -72.14 87.07 -25.96
C ALA A 305 -72.35 85.60 -25.44
N ASP A 306 -71.38 84.71 -25.08
CA ASP A 306 -69.90 84.53 -25.12
C ASP A 306 -69.52 83.15 -24.44
N SER A 307 -68.32 82.58 -24.73
CA SER A 307 -67.37 81.81 -23.86
C SER A 307 -67.46 80.30 -23.44
N THR A 308 -66.26 79.64 -23.48
CA THR A 308 -65.54 78.75 -22.49
C THR A 308 -65.74 77.21 -22.28
N ALA A 309 -64.60 76.49 -22.10
CA ALA A 309 -64.37 75.13 -21.55
C ALA A 309 -64.16 75.13 -20.00
N PRO A 310 -64.03 74.02 -19.21
CA PRO A 310 -62.83 73.13 -19.11
C PRO A 310 -63.02 71.65 -18.56
N GLU A 311 -61.90 71.02 -18.17
CA GLU A 311 -61.52 69.61 -17.79
C GLU A 311 -62.20 68.89 -16.59
N THR A 312 -62.07 67.54 -16.55
CA THR A 312 -62.20 66.67 -15.36
C THR A 312 -61.15 65.54 -15.29
N THR A 313 -60.82 65.18 -14.04
CA THR A 313 -59.78 64.31 -13.43
C THR A 313 -60.10 62.79 -13.32
N GLU A 314 -59.09 61.90 -13.36
CA GLU A 314 -59.03 60.56 -12.69
C GLU A 314 -57.54 60.21 -12.40
N LYS A 315 -57.05 60.00 -11.18
CA LYS A 315 -57.18 58.94 -10.14
C LYS A 315 -56.21 57.75 -10.28
N GLU A 316 -55.43 57.58 -9.21
CA GLU A 316 -54.38 56.60 -8.92
C GLU A 316 -54.90 55.16 -8.74
N GLY A 317 -54.01 54.18 -8.97
CA GLY A 317 -54.24 52.78 -8.63
C GLY A 317 -52.97 51.91 -8.67
N ASP A 318 -52.40 51.72 -7.48
CA ASP A 318 -51.78 50.47 -6.96
C ASP A 318 -50.49 49.93 -7.61
N ASP A 319 -49.34 50.46 -7.17
CA ASP A 319 -48.02 49.85 -7.38
C ASP A 319 -47.56 49.12 -6.10
N SER A 320 -47.62 47.79 -6.12
CA SER A 320 -46.83 46.98 -5.19
C SER A 320 -45.34 47.09 -5.56
N PRO A 321 -44.46 47.55 -4.66
CA PRO A 321 -43.06 47.74 -4.99
C PRO A 321 -42.38 46.39 -5.19
N ALA A 322 -41.96 46.10 -6.43
CA ALA A 322 -41.07 44.99 -6.72
C ALA A 322 -39.71 45.26 -6.03
N TYR A 323 -39.39 44.47 -5.00
CA TYR A 323 -38.11 44.59 -4.30
C TYR A 323 -36.97 44.16 -5.21
N THR A 324 -36.18 45.13 -5.66
CA THR A 324 -34.94 44.86 -6.41
C THR A 324 -33.85 44.32 -5.48
N ARG A 325 -32.89 43.56 -6.05
CA ARG A 325 -31.73 43.00 -5.32
C ARG A 325 -31.00 44.06 -4.49
N GLU A 326 -30.87 45.28 -5.02
CA GLU A 326 -30.23 46.40 -4.34
C GLU A 326 -31.05 46.92 -3.15
N ALA A 327 -32.38 46.93 -3.26
CA ALA A 327 -33.27 47.31 -2.16
C ALA A 327 -33.10 46.34 -0.98
N ILE A 328 -33.05 45.02 -1.26
CA ILE A 328 -32.86 43.97 -0.23
C ILE A 328 -31.52 44.12 0.49
N MET A 329 -30.45 44.53 -0.20
CA MET A 329 -29.15 44.77 0.44
C MET A 329 -29.15 45.96 1.40
N ARG A 330 -30.00 46.97 1.14
CA ARG A 330 -30.11 48.19 1.96
C ARG A 330 -31.08 48.07 3.14
N MET A 331 -31.99 47.09 3.13
CA MET A 331 -32.97 46.89 4.20
C MET A 331 -32.31 46.62 5.57
N THR A 332 -32.99 47.03 6.64
CA THR A 332 -32.57 46.72 8.01
C THR A 332 -32.94 45.28 8.37
N VAL A 333 -32.34 44.74 9.45
CA VAL A 333 -32.65 43.39 9.92
C VAL A 333 -34.14 43.24 10.25
N SER A 334 -34.78 44.26 10.86
CA SER A 334 -36.22 44.22 11.17
C SER A 334 -37.09 44.19 9.93
N ASP A 335 -36.72 44.92 8.87
CA ASP A 335 -37.50 44.98 7.63
C ASP A 335 -37.35 43.69 6.84
N LEU A 336 -36.14 43.09 6.80
CA LEU A 336 -35.91 41.78 6.21
C LEU A 336 -36.71 40.68 6.92
N LYS A 337 -36.73 40.69 8.27
CA LYS A 337 -37.55 39.74 9.04
C LYS A 337 -39.03 39.90 8.78
N LYS A 338 -39.54 41.13 8.69
CA LYS A 338 -40.95 41.39 8.33
C LYS A 338 -41.27 40.91 6.91
N ALA A 339 -40.42 41.21 5.93
CA ALA A 339 -40.61 40.82 4.54
C ALA A 339 -40.61 39.29 4.36
N LEU A 340 -39.65 38.59 4.96
CA LEU A 340 -39.58 37.12 4.94
C LEU A 340 -40.76 36.47 5.68
N SER A 341 -41.17 37.03 6.82
CA SER A 341 -42.33 36.54 7.56
C SER A 341 -43.64 36.77 6.79
N SER A 342 -43.79 37.89 6.07
CA SER A 342 -44.94 38.12 5.18
C SER A 342 -44.95 37.20 3.96
N ALA A 343 -43.77 36.72 3.54
CA ALA A 343 -43.63 35.73 2.47
C ALA A 343 -43.83 34.28 2.95
N GLY A 344 -44.12 34.06 4.23
CA GLY A 344 -44.35 32.72 4.80
C GLY A 344 -43.09 31.89 5.04
N LEU A 345 -41.89 32.51 5.01
CA LEU A 345 -40.62 31.82 5.27
C LEU A 345 -40.32 31.84 6.78
N GLU A 346 -39.94 30.69 7.35
CA GLU A 346 -39.54 30.60 8.75
C GLU A 346 -38.22 31.36 8.98
N VAL A 347 -38.30 32.44 9.77
CA VAL A 347 -37.13 33.28 10.05
C VAL A 347 -36.52 32.90 11.41
N PRO A 348 -35.24 32.53 11.48
CA PRO A 348 -34.59 32.21 12.75
C PRO A 348 -34.60 33.41 13.71
N SER A 349 -34.89 33.15 14.99
CA SER A 349 -35.01 34.19 16.03
C SER A 349 -33.71 35.00 16.18
N LYS A 350 -32.54 34.38 15.97
CA LYS A 350 -31.21 34.99 15.99
C LYS A 350 -30.43 34.61 14.72
N GLY A 351 -30.54 35.42 13.67
CA GLY A 351 -29.74 35.30 12.44
C GLY A 351 -28.94 36.57 12.16
N ARG A 352 -27.77 36.43 11.53
CA ARG A 352 -26.96 37.58 11.07
C ARG A 352 -27.64 38.23 9.87
N LYS A 353 -27.45 39.54 9.66
CA LYS A 353 -28.05 40.29 8.54
C LYS A 353 -27.79 39.62 7.18
N ALA A 354 -26.58 39.08 6.98
CA ALA A 354 -26.19 38.39 5.74
C ALA A 354 -27.04 37.14 5.47
N GLU A 355 -27.35 36.34 6.50
CA GLU A 355 -28.17 35.13 6.37
C GLU A 355 -29.61 35.46 5.95
N LEU A 356 -30.18 36.54 6.51
CA LEU A 356 -31.50 37.03 6.11
C LEU A 356 -31.52 37.58 4.68
N GLN A 357 -30.42 38.19 4.24
CA GLN A 357 -30.27 38.66 2.86
C GLN A 357 -30.15 37.50 1.87
N GLU A 358 -29.40 36.45 2.20
CA GLU A 358 -29.32 35.25 1.37
C GLU A 358 -30.67 34.53 1.28
N LEU A 359 -31.41 34.39 2.38
CA LEU A 359 -32.75 33.79 2.35
C LEU A 359 -33.71 34.61 1.47
N ALA A 360 -33.66 35.95 1.56
CA ALA A 360 -34.50 36.82 0.75
C ALA A 360 -34.14 36.77 -0.74
N LEU A 361 -32.86 36.68 -1.08
CA LEU A 361 -32.40 36.55 -2.47
C LEU A 361 -32.65 35.15 -3.03
N GLY A 362 -32.48 34.10 -2.23
CA GLY A 362 -32.75 32.72 -2.60
C GLY A 362 -34.22 32.49 -2.94
N SER A 363 -35.15 33.11 -2.22
CA SER A 363 -36.59 33.04 -2.53
C SER A 363 -36.96 33.74 -3.85
N LEU A 364 -36.24 34.80 -4.23
CA LEU A 364 -36.44 35.45 -5.53
C LEU A 364 -35.91 34.60 -6.70
N LEU A 365 -34.84 33.84 -6.47
CA LEU A 365 -34.24 32.94 -7.47
C LEU A 365 -35.03 31.63 -7.64
N SER A 366 -35.59 31.07 -6.56
CA SER A 366 -36.30 29.79 -6.63
C SER A 366 -37.68 29.88 -7.29
N LYS A 367 -38.21 31.07 -7.52
CA LYS A 367 -39.53 31.27 -8.14
C LYS A 367 -39.51 31.21 -9.68
N GLY A 368 -38.35 30.89 -10.27
CA GLY A 368 -38.12 30.89 -11.72
C GLY A 368 -37.87 29.54 -12.38
N GLU A 369 -37.78 28.43 -11.64
CA GLU A 369 -37.45 27.12 -12.20
C GLU A 369 -38.41 26.04 -11.67
N GLU A 370 -39.60 25.95 -12.27
CA GLU A 370 -40.41 24.73 -12.23
C GLU A 370 -39.98 23.82 -13.40
N GLU A 371 -39.17 22.81 -13.10
CA GLU A 371 -38.95 21.64 -13.95
C GLU A 371 -39.63 20.42 -13.31
N PRO A 372 -40.30 19.54 -14.09
CA PRO A 372 -41.11 18.46 -13.56
C PRO A 372 -40.33 17.17 -13.37
N GLY A 373 -40.36 16.65 -12.13
CA GLY A 373 -40.46 15.22 -11.84
C GLY A 373 -39.19 14.37 -11.96
N THR A 374 -38.87 13.62 -10.90
CA THR A 374 -38.79 12.14 -10.97
C THR A 374 -38.57 11.52 -9.59
N ALA A 375 -39.46 10.56 -9.30
CA ALA A 375 -39.27 9.31 -8.55
C ALA A 375 -38.45 9.32 -7.25
N ASP A 376 -39.22 9.35 -6.17
CA ASP A 376 -38.97 8.73 -4.87
C ASP A 376 -38.65 7.22 -4.99
N ALA A 377 -37.47 6.83 -4.52
CA ALA A 377 -37.13 5.45 -4.20
C ALA A 377 -36.04 5.41 -3.12
N GLY A 378 -36.45 4.96 -1.94
CA GLY A 378 -35.69 3.96 -1.18
C GLY A 378 -34.57 4.48 -0.30
N ALA A 379 -34.92 4.64 0.98
CA ALA A 379 -34.00 4.63 2.10
C ALA A 379 -33.09 3.39 2.09
N ASP A 380 -31.81 3.59 2.41
CA ASP A 380 -31.11 2.71 3.34
C ASP A 380 -29.90 3.43 3.96
N GLU A 381 -29.79 3.28 5.27
CA GLU A 381 -28.72 3.80 6.13
C GLU A 381 -27.32 3.34 5.69
N PRO A 382 -26.27 4.08 6.10
CA PRO A 382 -25.05 3.40 6.50
C PRO A 382 -24.70 3.65 7.96
N GLU A 383 -24.77 2.54 8.69
CA GLU A 383 -24.13 2.24 9.95
C GLU A 383 -22.68 2.77 10.04
N SER A 384 -22.35 3.22 11.24
CA SER A 384 -21.04 3.70 11.67
C SER A 384 -19.92 2.68 11.50
N ALA A 385 -18.91 3.01 10.68
CA ALA A 385 -17.63 2.31 10.63
C ALA A 385 -16.67 2.76 11.76
N PRO A 386 -15.86 1.85 12.33
CA PRO A 386 -14.92 2.16 13.39
C PRO A 386 -13.67 2.87 12.83
N LYS A 387 -13.20 3.89 13.56
CA LYS A 387 -11.96 4.61 13.29
C LYS A 387 -10.79 3.63 13.18
N GLU A 388 -10.35 3.36 11.95
CA GLU A 388 -9.10 2.67 11.68
C GLU A 388 -7.94 3.50 12.24
N SER A 389 -7.17 2.87 13.11
CA SER A 389 -5.91 3.41 13.61
C SER A 389 -4.92 3.46 12.45
N GLU A 390 -4.60 4.67 11.99
CA GLU A 390 -3.50 4.95 11.08
C GLU A 390 -2.19 4.39 11.67
N SER A 391 -1.84 3.15 11.30
CA SER A 391 -0.52 2.57 11.54
C SER A 391 0.46 3.19 10.54
N SER A 392 0.73 4.48 10.76
CA SER A 392 1.66 5.26 9.95
C SER A 392 3.00 4.54 9.91
N SER A 393 3.39 4.10 8.73
CA SER A 393 4.67 3.46 8.49
C SER A 393 5.78 4.47 8.82
N LEU A 394 6.47 4.25 9.94
CA LEU A 394 7.61 5.05 10.35
C LEU A 394 8.70 4.93 9.28
N THR A 395 8.88 5.98 8.48
CA THR A 395 9.94 6.05 7.48
C THR A 395 11.30 6.25 8.16
N GLU A 396 12.38 5.79 7.54
CA GLU A 396 13.73 5.90 8.11
C GLU A 396 14.15 7.35 8.43
N ALA A 397 13.63 8.31 7.66
CA ALA A 397 13.85 9.74 7.89
C ALA A 397 13.18 10.24 9.17
N LYS A 398 12.06 9.64 9.57
CA LYS A 398 11.37 9.99 10.83
C LYS A 398 12.16 9.47 12.04
N ILE A 399 12.73 8.26 11.93
CA ILE A 399 13.55 7.63 12.98
C ILE A 399 14.83 8.41 13.27
N SER A 400 15.47 9.02 12.26
CA SER A 400 16.69 9.82 12.47
C SER A 400 16.41 11.13 13.23
N GLY A 401 15.23 11.73 13.02
CA GLY A 401 14.79 12.98 13.65
C GLY A 401 14.29 12.86 15.09
N MET A 402 13.86 11.70 15.54
CA MET A 402 13.27 11.51 16.89
C MET A 402 14.21 11.84 18.04
N LYS A 403 13.63 12.33 19.15
CA LYS A 403 14.37 12.54 20.41
C LYS A 403 14.58 11.20 21.14
N VAL A 404 15.61 11.12 21.99
CA VAL A 404 15.93 9.88 22.75
C VAL A 404 14.73 9.38 23.57
N ALA A 405 13.94 10.27 24.15
CA ALA A 405 12.74 9.90 24.90
C ALA A 405 11.67 9.21 24.03
N GLU A 406 11.50 9.65 22.78
CA GLU A 406 10.54 9.08 21.84
C GLU A 406 11.01 7.71 21.35
N LEU A 407 12.30 7.59 21.00
CA LEU A 407 12.91 6.31 20.63
C LEU A 407 12.77 5.25 21.73
N ARG A 408 12.93 5.65 23.00
CA ARG A 408 12.73 4.75 24.16
C ARG A 408 11.28 4.33 24.31
N LYS A 409 10.31 5.23 24.08
CA LYS A 409 8.88 4.92 24.13
C LYS A 409 8.50 3.91 23.05
N GLU A 410 8.96 4.10 21.81
CA GLU A 410 8.67 3.15 20.73
C GLU A 410 9.35 1.79 20.93
N LEU A 411 10.61 1.75 21.37
CA LEU A 411 11.28 0.49 21.69
C LEU A 411 10.61 -0.23 22.87
N ALA A 412 10.16 0.49 23.90
CA ALA A 412 9.42 -0.09 25.01
C ALA A 412 8.04 -0.65 24.56
N ALA A 413 7.36 0.03 23.63
CA ALA A 413 6.13 -0.47 23.03
C ALA A 413 6.35 -1.77 22.22
N LEU A 414 7.53 -1.92 21.62
CA LEU A 414 7.95 -3.15 20.92
C LEU A 414 8.56 -4.22 21.86
N GLY A 415 8.65 -3.97 23.16
CA GLY A 415 9.26 -4.90 24.12
C GLY A 415 10.78 -5.07 23.98
N LEU A 416 11.47 -4.10 23.37
CA LEU A 416 12.92 -4.10 23.16
C LEU A 416 13.65 -3.27 24.22
N ASP A 417 14.93 -3.58 24.45
CA ASP A 417 15.76 -2.84 25.41
C ASP A 417 15.95 -1.37 24.99
N ALA A 418 15.45 -0.46 25.86
CA ALA A 418 15.44 0.98 25.68
C ALA A 418 16.69 1.68 26.28
N SER A 419 17.67 0.93 26.78
CA SER A 419 18.92 1.48 27.31
C SER A 419 19.93 1.81 26.20
N GLY A 420 20.71 2.90 26.38
CA GLY A 420 21.80 3.28 25.49
C GLY A 420 21.75 4.68 24.88
N ILE A 421 22.74 4.97 24.02
CA ILE A 421 22.94 6.22 23.28
C ILE A 421 21.99 6.26 22.06
N LYS A 422 21.59 7.46 21.60
CA LYS A 422 20.61 7.67 20.51
C LYS A 422 20.84 6.80 19.26
N SER A 423 22.09 6.65 18.82
CA SER A 423 22.46 5.85 17.64
C SER A 423 22.16 4.36 17.80
N VAL A 424 22.30 3.82 19.02
CA VAL A 424 22.00 2.41 19.33
C VAL A 424 20.49 2.17 19.29
N LEU A 425 19.70 3.10 19.84
CA LEU A 425 18.24 3.02 19.83
C LEU A 425 17.68 3.09 18.40
N GLN A 426 18.22 3.98 17.56
CA GLN A 426 17.83 4.08 16.14
C GLN A 426 18.14 2.79 15.38
N LYS A 427 19.32 2.18 15.58
CA LYS A 427 19.68 0.91 14.93
C LYS A 427 18.73 -0.23 15.33
N ARG A 428 18.40 -0.34 16.63
CA ARG A 428 17.47 -1.37 17.13
C ARG A 428 16.06 -1.20 16.55
N LEU A 429 15.55 0.04 16.52
CA LEU A 429 14.22 0.34 16.00
C LEU A 429 14.14 0.07 14.49
N LYS A 430 15.16 0.48 13.71
CA LYS A 430 15.27 0.15 12.28
C LYS A 430 15.30 -1.36 12.05
N SER A 431 16.11 -2.09 12.80
CA SER A 431 16.20 -3.55 12.69
C SER A 431 14.88 -4.24 13.01
N ALA A 432 14.10 -3.75 13.98
CA ALA A 432 12.80 -4.31 14.33
C ALA A 432 11.78 -4.12 13.18
N ILE A 433 11.69 -2.90 12.64
CA ILE A 433 10.80 -2.57 11.52
C ILE A 433 11.15 -3.39 10.26
N SER A 434 12.45 -3.61 10.00
CA SER A 434 12.88 -4.47 8.88
C SER A 434 12.58 -5.96 9.11
N GLN A 435 12.61 -6.44 10.37
CA GLN A 435 12.29 -7.83 10.69
C GLN A 435 10.78 -8.13 10.62
N ASP A 436 9.92 -7.17 10.97
CA ASP A 436 8.48 -7.32 10.86
C ASP A 436 8.02 -7.42 9.40
N LYS A 437 8.73 -6.77 8.47
CA LYS A 437 8.51 -6.96 7.02
C LYS A 437 8.89 -8.36 6.53
N GLY A 438 9.74 -9.10 7.26
CA GLY A 438 10.21 -10.43 6.89
C GLY A 438 9.47 -11.60 7.55
N LYS A 439 8.77 -11.37 8.68
CA LYS A 439 8.14 -12.45 9.47
C LYS A 439 6.64 -12.68 9.21
N ALA A 440 6.02 -11.91 8.31
CA ALA A 440 4.62 -12.11 7.94
C ALA A 440 4.33 -13.39 7.10
N LYS A 441 5.31 -14.25 6.82
CA LYS A 441 5.13 -15.49 6.03
C LYS A 441 5.43 -16.82 6.75
N ALA A 442 5.62 -16.86 8.08
CA ALA A 442 5.86 -18.12 8.77
C ALA A 442 5.44 -18.14 10.25
N ALA A 443 4.14 -18.15 10.57
CA ALA A 443 3.65 -18.57 11.90
C ALA A 443 2.12 -18.81 11.97
N SER A 444 1.58 -19.84 11.31
CA SER A 444 0.34 -20.51 11.73
C SER A 444 0.65 -21.98 12.03
N GLY A 445 1.06 -22.25 13.28
CA GLY A 445 1.48 -23.58 13.69
C GLY A 445 1.48 -23.73 15.21
N LYS A 446 0.33 -23.45 15.84
CA LYS A 446 0.15 -23.60 17.30
C LYS A 446 -0.14 -25.06 17.65
N GLY A 447 0.89 -25.91 17.53
CA GLY A 447 0.88 -27.29 18.01
C GLY A 447 1.11 -27.33 19.52
N LYS A 448 0.11 -27.83 20.27
CA LYS A 448 0.27 -28.31 21.65
C LYS A 448 1.39 -29.36 21.68
N ARG A 449 2.54 -29.06 22.26
CA ARG A 449 3.52 -30.09 22.66
C ARG A 449 3.73 -30.05 24.17
N LYS A 450 3.50 -31.25 24.73
CA LYS A 450 3.72 -31.64 26.11
C LYS A 450 5.16 -31.36 26.53
N SER A 451 5.28 -30.96 27.78
CA SER A 451 6.49 -30.77 28.59
C SER A 451 7.48 -31.94 28.51
N PRO A 452 8.80 -31.68 28.46
CA PRO A 452 9.80 -32.67 28.84
C PRO A 452 10.03 -32.65 30.37
N PRO A 453 10.28 -33.80 31.02
CA PRO A 453 10.66 -33.83 32.42
C PRO A 453 12.15 -33.50 32.60
N SER A 454 12.43 -32.92 33.75
CA SER A 454 13.76 -32.54 34.27
C SER A 454 14.81 -33.67 34.23
N PRO A 455 16.10 -33.34 34.07
CA PRO A 455 17.17 -34.18 34.56
C PRO A 455 17.67 -33.64 35.92
N GLN A 456 17.20 -34.26 37.01
CA GLN A 456 17.95 -34.30 38.27
C GLN A 456 18.84 -35.55 38.28
N ALA A 457 20.00 -35.41 38.94
CA ALA A 457 20.90 -36.44 39.48
C ALA A 457 22.28 -36.53 38.80
N SER A 458 23.22 -35.80 39.41
CA SER A 458 24.65 -36.13 39.50
C SER A 458 24.89 -37.55 40.05
N PRO A 459 26.05 -38.15 39.74
CA PRO A 459 26.88 -38.62 40.85
C PRO A 459 28.40 -38.37 40.68
N SER A 460 28.96 -37.83 41.76
CA SER A 460 30.26 -38.12 42.39
C SER A 460 31.49 -38.52 41.55
N LYS A 461 32.50 -37.64 41.63
CA LYS A 461 33.91 -37.89 42.00
C LYS A 461 34.52 -39.26 41.62
N LYS A 462 35.57 -39.22 40.78
CA LYS A 462 36.85 -39.90 41.03
C LYS A 462 37.99 -39.15 40.33
N SER A 463 38.62 -38.27 41.10
CA SER A 463 39.95 -37.71 40.80
C SER A 463 40.99 -38.83 40.84
N ARG A 464 41.60 -39.14 39.70
CA ARG A 464 42.88 -39.86 39.63
C ARG A 464 43.91 -38.98 38.92
N ARG A 465 44.68 -38.32 39.78
CA ARG A 465 46.08 -37.90 39.64
C ARG A 465 46.89 -38.98 38.88
N THR A 466 47.68 -38.58 37.88
CA THR A 466 49.17 -38.68 37.83
C THR A 466 49.74 -38.63 36.40
N THR A 467 50.52 -37.57 36.14
CA THR A 467 51.84 -37.52 35.47
C THR A 467 52.09 -38.16 34.09
N ARG A 468 52.46 -37.32 33.10
CA ARG A 468 53.71 -37.39 32.30
C ARG A 468 53.71 -36.24 31.28
N ARG A 469 54.55 -35.20 31.45
CA ARG A 469 55.88 -35.04 30.82
C ARG A 469 55.92 -35.28 29.30
N GLY A 470 56.15 -34.20 28.57
CA GLY A 470 56.54 -34.12 27.15
C GLY A 470 56.05 -32.77 26.61
N LYS A 471 56.75 -31.64 26.74
CA LYS A 471 58.03 -31.28 26.09
C LYS A 471 58.06 -31.77 24.63
N GLY A 472 57.68 -30.88 23.73
CA GLY A 472 57.81 -31.02 22.29
C GLY A 472 57.61 -29.66 21.65
N TYR A 473 58.65 -28.82 21.71
CA TYR A 473 58.79 -27.67 20.83
C TYR A 473 58.82 -28.20 19.39
N ILE A 474 57.91 -27.74 18.53
CA ILE A 474 58.08 -27.84 17.08
C ILE A 474 58.43 -26.43 16.63
N LEU A 475 59.66 -26.30 16.16
CA LEU A 475 60.22 -25.11 15.55
C LEU A 475 59.41 -24.72 14.31
N ASP A 476 59.01 -23.46 14.27
CA ASP A 476 58.82 -22.71 13.03
C ASP A 476 60.17 -22.57 12.34
N ARG A 477 60.29 -23.15 11.14
CA ARG A 477 61.43 -22.91 10.24
C ARG A 477 61.04 -23.19 8.79
N LEU A 478 60.51 -22.17 8.11
CA LEU A 478 60.60 -22.03 6.66
C LEU A 478 60.76 -20.54 6.32
N ASN A 479 62.02 -20.16 6.13
CA ASN A 479 62.46 -19.20 5.11
C ASN A 479 63.20 -20.03 4.05
#